data_AF-A0A2M8Q608-F1
#
_entry.id   AF-A0A2M8Q608-F1
#
_cell.length_a   1.000
_cell.length_b   1.000
_cell.length_c   1.000
_cell.angle_alpha   90.00
_cell.angle_beta   90.00
_cell.angle_gamma   90.00
#
_symmetry.space_group_name_H-M   'P 1'
#
loop_
_entity.id
_entity.type
_entity.pdbx_description
1 polymer ?
#
loop_
_entity_poly.entity_id
_entity_poly.type
_entity_poly.pdbx_seq_one_letter_code
_entity_poly.pdbx_strand_id
1 'polypeptide(L)'
;DVAGDGTTTATVLAQALVNEGMRYVAAGGNPIALKRGIEKAVAKAVETIKEHAIPVTEREQIEYVATIAGNDAEIGKIIAEAM
;
A
#
# COMPACT_ATOMS: atom_id res chain seq x y z
N ASP A 1 -9.40 -2.02 -11.52
CA ASP A 1 -9.96 -2.89 -10.50
C ASP A 1 -8.80 -3.70 -9.91
N VAL A 2 -8.01 -3.10 -9.00
CA VAL A 2 -6.56 -3.39 -8.82
C VAL A 2 -6.21 -4.10 -7.50
N ALA A 3 -6.90 -3.76 -6.40
CA ALA A 3 -6.84 -4.44 -5.10
C ALA A 3 -8.14 -4.13 -4.34
N GLY A 4 -8.64 -5.08 -3.53
CA GLY A 4 -9.90 -4.98 -2.78
C GLY A 4 -9.78 -4.41 -1.36
N ASP A 5 -8.56 -4.18 -0.88
CA ASP A 5 -8.22 -3.62 0.44
C ASP A 5 -7.17 -2.49 0.28
N GLY A 6 -7.00 -1.66 1.32
CA GLY A 6 -5.96 -0.63 1.39
C GLY A 6 -6.41 0.79 1.01
N THR A 7 -7.72 1.02 0.88
CA THR A 7 -8.27 2.35 0.55
C THR A 7 -7.89 3.41 1.59
N THR A 8 -7.98 3.09 2.88
CA THR A 8 -7.55 3.98 3.97
C THR A 8 -6.07 4.34 3.87
N THR A 9 -5.21 3.34 3.63
CA THR A 9 -3.77 3.55 3.43
C THR A 9 -3.50 4.49 2.26
N ALA A 10 -4.18 4.27 1.13
CA ALA A 10 -4.04 5.12 -0.04
C ALA A 10 -4.48 6.58 0.26
N THR A 11 -5.58 6.77 0.98
CA THR A 11 -6.08 8.10 1.34
C THR A 11 -5.09 8.85 2.25
N VAL A 12 -4.53 8.19 3.26
CA VAL A 12 -3.56 8.82 4.18
C VAL A 12 -2.28 9.21 3.44
N LEU A 13 -1.75 8.34 2.59
CA LEU A 13 -0.56 8.65 1.77
C LEU A 13 -0.82 9.80 0.81
N ALA A 14 -1.97 9.81 0.14
CA ALA A 14 -2.35 10.90 -0.76
C ALA A 14 -2.44 12.24 -0.02
N GLN A 15 -3.07 12.26 1.17
CA GLN A 15 -3.17 13.46 1.99
C GLN A 15 -1.77 13.99 2.37
N ALA A 16 -0.86 13.13 2.83
CA ALA A 16 0.49 13.52 3.19
C ALA A 16 1.28 14.09 1.98
N LEU A 17 1.21 13.42 0.83
CA LEU A 17 1.88 13.85 -0.40
C LEU A 17 1.35 15.19 -0.91
N VAL A 18 0.03 15.42 -0.85
CA VAL A 18 -0.58 16.69 -1.23
C VAL A 18 -0.14 17.80 -0.28
N ASN A 19 -0.20 17.59 1.03
CA ASN A 19 0.18 18.60 2.02
C ASN A 19 1.64 19.04 1.86
N GLU A 20 2.58 18.08 1.77
CA GLU A 20 4.00 18.39 1.62
C GLU A 20 4.33 18.93 0.23
N GLY A 21 3.70 18.39 -0.81
CA GLY A 21 3.85 18.90 -2.16
C GLY A 21 3.42 20.36 -2.29
N MET A 22 2.27 20.72 -1.71
CA MET A 22 1.77 22.10 -1.68
C MET A 22 2.72 23.02 -0.89
N ARG A 23 3.28 22.55 0.23
CA ARG A 23 4.28 23.30 1.00
C ARG A 23 5.54 23.60 0.18
N TYR A 24 6.06 22.60 -0.53
CA TYR A 24 7.23 22.76 -1.40
C TYR A 24 6.97 23.73 -2.56
N VAL A 25 5.81 23.62 -3.21
CA VAL A 25 5.42 24.50 -4.33
C VAL A 25 5.21 25.94 -3.84
N ALA A 26 4.56 26.14 -2.69
CA ALA A 26 4.39 27.46 -2.08
C ALA A 26 5.72 28.14 -1.73
N ALA A 27 6.77 27.36 -1.46
CA ALA A 27 8.14 27.85 -1.26
C ALA A 27 8.89 28.16 -2.58
N GLY A 28 8.22 28.11 -3.74
CA GLY A 28 8.80 28.40 -5.06
C GLY A 28 9.34 27.16 -5.79
N GLY A 29 9.10 25.96 -5.26
CA GLY A 29 9.54 24.71 -5.88
C GLY A 29 8.84 24.40 -7.20
N ASN A 30 9.53 23.73 -8.13
CA ASN A 30 8.96 23.36 -9.43
C ASN A 30 8.07 22.10 -9.31
N PRO A 31 6.75 22.19 -9.56
CA PRO A 31 5.83 21.06 -9.41
C PRO A 31 6.10 19.91 -10.41
N ILE A 32 6.61 20.21 -11.61
CA ILE A 32 6.94 19.19 -12.61
C ILE A 32 8.17 18.40 -12.18
N ALA A 33 9.17 19.07 -11.60
CA ALA A 33 10.34 18.40 -11.04
C ALA A 33 9.96 17.54 -9.83
N LEU A 34 9.09 18.05 -8.94
CA LEU A 34 8.55 17.31 -7.80
C LEU A 34 7.85 16.02 -8.26
N LYS A 35 6.93 16.10 -9.22
CA LYS A 35 6.25 14.92 -9.78
C LYS A 35 7.24 13.86 -10.27
N ARG A 36 8.23 14.27 -11.06
CA ARG A 36 9.28 13.35 -11.56
C ARG A 36 10.07 12.71 -10.42
N GLY A 37 10.33 13.45 -9.34
CA GLY A 37 10.97 12.93 -8.14
C GLY A 37 10.11 11.89 -7.43
N ILE A 38 8.82 12.19 -7.22
CA ILE A 38 7.85 11.27 -6.62
C ILE A 38 7.74 9.99 -7.45
N GLU A 39 7.64 10.07 -8.78
CA GLU A 39 7.58 8.89 -9.65
C GLU A 39 8.79 7.97 -9.50
N LYS A 40 10.00 8.54 -9.45
CA LYS A 40 11.23 7.78 -9.22
C LYS A 40 11.24 7.13 -7.83
N ALA A 41 10.82 7.86 -6.80
CA ALA A 41 10.76 7.35 -5.44
C ALA A 41 9.74 6.21 -5.31
N VAL A 42 8.55 6.36 -5.90
CA VAL A 42 7.51 5.32 -5.93
C VAL A 42 8.00 4.08 -6.68
N ALA A 43 8.67 4.26 -7.83
CA ALA A 43 9.23 3.13 -8.58
C ALA A 43 10.21 2.31 -7.72
N LYS A 44 11.14 2.99 -7.01
CA LYS A 44 12.08 2.30 -6.12
C LYS A 44 11.38 1.67 -4.91
N ALA A 45 10.40 2.35 -4.33
CA ALA A 45 9.62 1.80 -3.21
C ALA A 45 8.88 0.52 -3.62
N VAL A 46 8.24 0.49 -4.79
CA VAL A 46 7.55 -0.69 -5.32
C VAL A 46 8.54 -1.83 -5.61
N GLU A 47 9.71 -1.53 -6.17
CA GLU A 47 10.77 -2.51 -6.36
C GLU A 47 11.16 -3.15 -5.02
N THR A 48 11.45 -2.34 -4.00
CA THR A 48 11.82 -2.83 -2.67
C THR A 48 10.71 -3.61 -1.98
N ILE A 49 9.44 -3.22 -2.14
CA ILE A 49 8.31 -4.01 -1.63
C ILE A 49 8.28 -5.40 -2.28
N LYS A 50 8.52 -5.49 -3.59
CA LYS A 50 8.56 -6.76 -4.31
C LYS A 50 9.74 -7.64 -3.87
N GLU A 51 10.90 -7.05 -3.59
CA GLU A 51 12.07 -7.78 -3.07
C GLU A 51 11.79 -8.45 -1.72
N HIS A 52 10.91 -7.85 -0.91
CA HIS A 52 10.52 -8.37 0.40
C HIS A 52 9.22 -9.21 0.37
N ALA A 53 8.62 -9.39 -0.81
CA ALA A 53 7.38 -10.15 -0.93
C ALA A 53 7.64 -11.64 -0.67
N ILE A 54 6.84 -12.21 0.24
CA ILE A 54 6.91 -13.64 0.56
C ILE A 54 5.73 -14.33 -0.14
N PRO A 55 5.98 -15.35 -0.98
CA PRO A 55 4.92 -16.16 -1.56
C PRO A 55 4.07 -16.83 -0.46
N VAL A 56 2.75 -16.81 -0.65
CA VAL A 56 1.78 -17.51 0.20
C VAL A 56 1.58 -18.91 -0.37
N THR A 57 1.99 -19.94 0.36
CA THR A 57 1.88 -21.34 -0.05
C THR A 57 1.12 -22.21 0.94
N GLU A 58 1.03 -21.78 2.21
CA GLU A 58 0.43 -22.56 3.28
C GLU A 58 -0.92 -21.99 3.73
N ARG A 59 -1.79 -22.88 4.22
CA ARG A 59 -3.14 -22.53 4.70
C ARG A 59 -3.10 -21.51 5.84
N GLU A 60 -2.15 -21.66 6.76
CA GLU A 60 -1.96 -20.77 7.91
C GLU A 60 -1.62 -19.34 7.48
N GLN A 61 -0.92 -19.17 6.35
CA GLN A 61 -0.59 -17.85 5.80
C GLN A 61 -1.83 -17.18 5.20
N ILE A 62 -2.69 -17.95 4.53
CA ILE A 62 -3.99 -17.46 4.02
C ILE A 62 -4.88 -17.02 5.20
N GLU A 63 -4.98 -17.87 6.22
CA GLU A 63 -5.73 -17.58 7.45
C GLU A 63 -5.25 -16.29 8.12
N TYR A 64 -3.94 -16.11 8.23
CA TYR A 64 -3.33 -14.92 8.81
C TYR A 64 -3.66 -13.64 8.03
N VAL A 65 -3.51 -13.67 6.71
CA VAL A 65 -3.79 -12.51 5.85
C VAL A 65 -5.28 -12.15 5.89
N ALA A 66 -6.16 -13.15 5.78
CA ALA A 66 -7.61 -12.95 5.82
C ALA A 66 -8.08 -12.44 7.19
N THR A 67 -7.48 -12.93 8.28
CA THR A 67 -7.75 -12.44 9.65
C THR A 67 -7.41 -10.96 9.78
N ILE A 68 -6.25 -10.53 9.26
CA ILE A 68 -5.84 -9.12 9.31
C ILE A 68 -6.78 -8.25 8.47
N ALA A 69 -7.07 -8.67 7.23
CA ALA A 69 -7.91 -7.91 6.32
C ALA A 69 -9.36 -7.78 6.84
N GLY A 70 -9.90 -8.86 7.42
CA GLY A 70 -11.23 -8.87 8.04
C GLY A 70 -11.25 -8.30 9.47
N ASN A 71 -10.08 -8.11 10.09
CA ASN A 71 -9.92 -7.82 11.51
C ASN A 71 -10.70 -8.78 12.43
N ASP A 72 -10.80 -10.05 12.01
CA ASP A 72 -11.60 -11.10 12.65
C ASP A 72 -11.02 -12.49 12.36
N ALA A 73 -10.72 -13.24 13.42
CA ALA A 73 -10.14 -14.58 13.31
C ALA A 73 -11.12 -15.63 12.79
N GLU A 74 -12.42 -15.49 13.04
CA GLU A 74 -13.44 -16.40 12.52
C GLU A 74 -13.56 -16.26 11.00
N ILE A 75 -13.56 -15.02 10.50
CA ILE A 75 -13.54 -14.76 9.05
C ILE A 75 -12.27 -15.34 8.41
N GLY A 76 -11.11 -15.12 9.02
CA GLY A 76 -9.85 -15.65 8.50
C GLY A 76 -9.84 -17.18 8.38
N LYS A 77 -10.36 -17.87 9.40
CA LYS A 77 -10.48 -19.33 9.39
C LYS A 77 -11.42 -19.83 8.30
N ILE A 78 -12.59 -19.20 8.14
CA ILE A 78 -13.57 -19.57 7.10
C ILE A 78 -12.97 -19.40 5.70
N ILE A 79 -12.27 -18.29 5.44
CA ILE A 79 -11.61 -18.05 4.16
C ILE A 79 -10.52 -19.10 3.89
N ALA A 80 -9.70 -19.44 4.89
CA ALA A 80 -8.64 -20.43 4.74
C ALA A 80 -9.14 -21.89 4.65
N GLU A 81 -10.37 -22.18 5.08
CA GLU A 81 -11.03 -23.46 4.82
C GLU A 81 -11.61 -23.53 3.40
N ALA A 82 -12.00 -22.39 2.82
CA ALA A 82 -12.60 -22.30 1.50
C ALA A 82 -11.58 -22.25 0.34
N MET A 83 -10.34 -21.83 0.62
CA MET A 83 -9.24 -21.73 -0.35
C MET A 83 -8.33 -22.96 -0.30
#